data_AF-A0A3D1CTR8-F1
#
_entry.id   AF-A0A3D1CTR8-F1
#
_cell.length_a   1.000
_cell.length_b   1.000
_cell.length_c   1.000
_cell.angle_alpha   90.00
_cell.angle_beta   90.00
_cell.angle_gamma   90.00
#
_symmetry.space_group_name_H-M   'P 1'
#
loop_
_entity.id
_entity.type
_entity.pdbx_description
1 polymer ?
#
loop_
_entity_poly.entity_id
_entity_poly.type
_entity_poly.pdbx_seq_one_letter_code
_entity_poly.pdbx_strand_id
1 'polypeptide(L)'
;SFINVLIYRSIAGQNWLNDRSKCECCHHQIAWYDLIPLWSYLWLQGKCRHCQERISVLHPVVEGLVGMLFVWWYFIGSVFFRLTNQPFQAIQPAFWLLAGILLLIIVVADVLYYLVPDQAVMALLSLTLMYRLALVMGGEMRLLDLYSALIGMVALVAG
;
A
#
# COMPACT_ATOMS: atom_id res chain seq x y z
N SER A 1 7.56 -4.19 11.88
CA SER A 1 6.61 -4.02 10.77
C SER A 1 7.36 -3.90 9.46
N PHE A 2 7.03 -4.74 8.47
CA PHE A 2 7.68 -4.73 7.16
C PHE A 2 7.42 -3.41 6.40
N ILE A 3 6.20 -2.87 6.49
CA ILE A 3 5.81 -1.61 5.81
C ILE A 3 6.51 -0.40 6.41
N ASN A 4 6.65 -0.31 7.74
CA ASN A 4 7.33 0.84 8.34
C ASN A 4 8.82 0.88 8.02
N VAL A 5 9.45 -0.30 7.99
CA VAL A 5 10.83 -0.45 7.53
C VAL A 5 10.95 -0.10 6.05
N LEU A 6 9.98 -0.49 5.22
CA LEU A 6 9.91 -0.11 3.82
C LEU A 6 9.80 1.41 3.64
N ILE A 7 8.89 2.08 4.35
CA ILE A 7 8.70 3.53 4.27
C ILE A 7 9.96 4.25 4.75
N TYR A 8 10.47 3.89 5.94
CA TYR A 8 11.67 4.52 6.50
C TYR A 8 12.91 4.31 5.61
N ARG A 9 13.15 3.07 5.12
CA ARG A 9 14.30 2.77 4.25
C ARG A 9 14.16 3.37 2.85
N SER A 10 12.93 3.48 2.33
CA SER A 10 12.63 4.16 1.06
C SER A 10 12.93 5.66 1.17
N ILE A 11 12.54 6.31 2.26
CA ILE A 11 12.86 7.72 2.53
C ILE A 11 14.37 7.90 2.78
N ALA A 12 15.02 6.97 3.49
CA ALA A 12 16.44 7.04 3.82
C ALA A 12 17.41 6.60 2.70
N GLY A 13 16.90 6.12 1.55
CA GLY A 13 17.72 5.64 0.43
C GLY A 13 18.59 4.41 0.75
N GLN A 14 18.24 3.63 1.77
CA GLN A 14 19.05 2.50 2.25
C GLN A 14 18.64 1.17 1.59
N ASN A 15 19.61 0.27 1.40
CA ASN A 15 19.39 -1.05 0.82
C ASN A 15 18.36 -1.88 1.63
N TRP A 16 17.36 -2.39 0.92
CA TRP A 16 16.11 -2.95 1.44
C TRP A 16 16.25 -4.45 1.72
N LEU A 17 17.18 -5.11 1.02
CA LEU A 17 17.31 -6.56 0.94
C LEU A 17 18.13 -7.22 2.06
N ASN A 18 18.97 -6.48 2.80
CA ASN A 18 20.06 -7.13 3.55
C ASN A 18 20.04 -7.02 5.08
N ASP A 19 19.07 -6.32 5.69
CA ASP A 19 19.11 -6.12 7.14
C ASP A 19 17.83 -6.61 7.83
N ARG A 20 17.99 -7.71 8.60
CA ARG A 20 16.91 -8.35 9.38
C ARG A 20 16.41 -7.40 10.46
N SER A 21 15.13 -7.51 10.81
CA SER A 21 14.50 -6.71 11.86
C SER A 21 15.21 -6.91 13.20
N LYS A 22 15.72 -5.84 13.79
CA LYS A 22 16.35 -5.83 15.12
C LYS A 22 15.53 -4.91 16.02
N CYS A 23 15.48 -5.22 17.31
CA CYS A 23 14.93 -4.30 18.30
C CYS A 23 15.83 -3.06 18.42
N GLU A 24 15.23 -1.86 18.50
CA GLU A 24 15.98 -0.60 18.60
C GLU A 24 16.69 -0.42 19.94
N CYS A 25 16.19 -1.03 21.02
CA CYS A 25 16.77 -0.92 22.36
C CYS A 25 17.78 -2.01 22.69
N CYS A 26 17.49 -3.27 22.34
CA CYS A 26 18.38 -4.38 22.70
C CYS A 26 19.20 -4.93 21.52
N HIS A 27 18.98 -4.42 20.31
CA HIS A 27 19.60 -4.88 19.06
C HIS A 27 19.46 -6.38 18.79
N HIS A 28 18.63 -7.08 19.56
CA HIS A 28 18.39 -8.49 19.36
C HIS A 28 17.62 -8.69 18.06
N GLN A 29 18.04 -9.69 17.30
CA GLN A 29 17.38 -10.04 16.05
C GLN A 29 15.99 -10.61 16.38
N ILE A 30 14.96 -10.00 15.79
CA ILE A 30 13.57 -10.42 16.03
C ILE A 30 13.35 -11.75 15.32
N ALA A 31 12.81 -12.74 16.04
CA ALA A 31 12.52 -14.04 15.48
C ALA A 31 11.44 -13.94 14.40
N TRP A 32 11.46 -14.84 13.42
CA TRP A 32 10.54 -14.78 12.28
C TRP A 32 9.06 -14.88 12.68
N TYR A 33 8.73 -15.59 13.77
CA TYR A 33 7.36 -15.69 14.29
C TYR A 33 6.94 -14.42 15.05
N ASP A 34 7.89 -13.67 15.60
CA ASP A 34 7.63 -12.35 16.21
C ASP A 34 7.40 -11.27 15.12
N LEU A 35 7.73 -11.57 13.86
CA LEU A 35 7.36 -10.76 12.71
C LEU A 35 5.89 -10.95 12.30
N ILE A 36 5.16 -11.93 12.86
CA ILE A 36 3.72 -12.10 12.60
C ILE A 36 2.96 -11.03 13.39
N PRO A 37 2.56 -9.91 12.78
CA PRO A 37 2.45 -8.62 13.46
C PRO A 37 1.30 -8.54 14.44
N LEU A 38 0.13 -9.08 14.06
CA LEU A 38 -1.06 -9.07 14.90
C LEU A 38 -0.96 -10.11 16.02
N TRP A 39 -0.41 -11.28 15.71
CA TRP A 39 -0.32 -12.39 16.66
C TRP A 39 0.79 -12.18 17.68
N SER A 40 1.97 -11.74 17.24
CA SER A 40 3.09 -11.45 18.12
C SER A 40 2.82 -10.25 19.01
N TYR A 41 2.17 -9.19 18.50
CA TYR A 41 1.81 -8.02 19.31
C TYR A 41 0.81 -8.37 20.42
N LEU A 42 -0.21 -9.17 20.11
CA LEU A 42 -1.19 -9.62 21.11
C LEU A 42 -0.55 -10.54 22.16
N TRP A 43 0.30 -11.50 21.75
CA TRP A 43 0.96 -12.40 22.68
C TRP A 43 2.05 -11.74 23.53
N LEU A 44 2.78 -10.78 22.96
CA LEU A 44 3.84 -10.05 23.64
C LEU A 44 3.32 -8.80 24.37
N GLN A 45 2.00 -8.55 24.35
CA GLN A 45 1.34 -7.37 24.91
C GLN A 45 1.98 -6.04 24.47
N GLY A 46 2.42 -5.99 23.21
CA GLY A 46 3.12 -4.84 22.64
C GLY A 46 4.47 -4.56 23.29
N LYS A 47 5.18 -5.56 23.80
CA LYS A 47 6.53 -5.42 24.37
C LYS A 47 7.55 -6.31 23.68
N CYS A 48 8.81 -5.89 23.64
CA CYS A 48 9.88 -6.76 23.18
C CYS A 48 10.06 -7.95 24.13
N ARG A 49 10.23 -9.16 23.59
CA ARG A 49 10.41 -10.38 24.37
C ARG A 49 11.63 -10.34 25.31
N HIS A 50 12.70 -9.67 24.89
CA HIS A 50 13.97 -9.63 25.62
C HIS A 50 14.13 -8.41 26.52
N CYS A 51 13.81 -7.21 26.03
CA CYS A 51 14.01 -5.98 26.82
C CYS A 51 12.72 -5.39 27.40
N GLN A 52 11.54 -5.98 27.12
CA GLN A 52 10.24 -5.50 27.59
C GLN A 52 9.87 -4.07 27.15
N GLU A 53 10.66 -3.47 26.26
CA GLU A 53 10.40 -2.15 25.72
C GLU A 53 9.11 -2.14 24.90
N ARG A 54 8.35 -1.03 24.97
CA ARG A 54 7.07 -0.91 24.27
C ARG A 54 7.27 -0.79 22.76
N ILE A 55 6.58 -1.64 22.03
CA ILE A 55 6.48 -1.60 20.57
C ILE A 55 5.32 -0.67 20.21
N SER A 56 5.56 0.27 19.30
CA SER A 56 4.54 1.23 18.86
C SER A 56 3.29 0.51 18.31
N VAL A 57 2.11 0.90 18.83
CA VAL A 57 0.79 0.35 18.46
C VAL A 57 0.44 0.61 16.99
N LEU A 58 1.10 1.59 16.36
CA LEU A 58 0.86 1.95 14.98
C LEU A 58 1.26 0.83 14.00
N HIS A 59 2.22 -0.01 14.39
CA HIS A 59 2.68 -1.14 13.58
C HIS A 59 1.60 -2.21 13.34
N PRO A 60 0.98 -2.82 14.36
CA PRO A 60 -0.09 -3.78 14.15
C PRO A 60 -1.33 -3.17 13.49
N VAL A 61 -1.61 -1.88 13.71
CA VAL A 61 -2.76 -1.19 13.08
C VAL A 61 -2.59 -1.11 11.57
N VAL A 62 -1.44 -0.65 11.07
CA VAL A 62 -1.16 -0.58 9.62
C VAL A 62 -1.26 -1.95 8.98
N GLU A 63 -0.74 -2.99 9.64
CA GLU A 63 -0.77 -4.35 9.11
C GLU A 63 -2.18 -4.96 9.14
N GLY A 64 -2.99 -4.59 10.15
CA GLY A 64 -4.42 -4.86 10.17
C GLY A 64 -5.17 -4.19 9.02
N LEU A 65 -4.85 -2.92 8.69
CA LEU A 65 -5.45 -2.21 7.56
C LEU A 65 -5.13 -2.86 6.22
N VAL A 66 -3.88 -3.34 6.04
CA VAL A 66 -3.50 -4.12 4.85
C VAL A 66 -4.35 -5.39 4.79
N GLY A 67 -4.42 -6.16 5.88
CA GLY A 67 -5.24 -7.37 5.92
C GLY A 67 -6.71 -7.11 5.61
N MET A 68 -7.28 -6.05 6.17
CA MET A 68 -8.65 -5.60 5.88
C MET A 68 -8.82 -5.23 4.41
N LEU A 69 -7.85 -4.55 3.80
CA LEU A 69 -7.89 -4.20 2.37
C LEU A 69 -7.92 -5.45 1.48
N PHE A 70 -7.14 -6.48 1.81
CA PHE A 70 -7.18 -7.76 1.08
C PHE A 70 -8.51 -8.50 1.26
N VAL A 71 -9.06 -8.54 2.48
CA VAL A 71 -10.36 -9.16 2.75
C VAL A 71 -11.48 -8.42 2.02
N TRP A 72 -11.48 -7.08 2.12
CA TRP A 72 -12.43 -6.22 1.41
C TRP A 72 -12.35 -6.43 -0.10
N TRP A 73 -11.14 -6.44 -0.65
CA TRP A 73 -10.90 -6.70 -2.07
C TRP A 73 -11.42 -8.07 -2.51
N TYR A 74 -11.18 -9.12 -1.71
CA TYR A 74 -11.68 -10.46 -2.03
C TYR A 74 -13.19 -10.54 -1.98
N PHE A 75 -13.82 -10.09 -0.89
CA PHE A 75 -15.27 -10.22 -0.70
C PHE A 75 -16.06 -9.29 -1.63
N ILE A 76 -15.77 -7.99 -1.61
CA ILE A 76 -16.51 -7.01 -2.39
C ILE A 76 -16.09 -7.04 -3.86
N GLY A 77 -14.80 -7.25 -4.13
CA GLY A 77 -14.32 -7.40 -5.50
C GLY A 77 -14.88 -8.63 -6.19
N SER A 78 -15.06 -9.76 -5.49
CA SER A 78 -15.67 -10.96 -6.09
C SER A 78 -17.14 -10.77 -6.50
N VAL A 79 -17.83 -9.78 -5.96
CA VAL A 79 -19.23 -9.44 -6.34
C VAL A 79 -19.23 -8.35 -7.40
N PHE A 80 -18.47 -7.27 -7.18
CA PHE A 80 -18.48 -6.09 -8.04
C PHE A 80 -17.76 -6.31 -9.38
N PHE A 81 -16.61 -7.00 -9.39
CA PHE A 81 -15.82 -7.19 -10.61
C PHE A 81 -16.34 -8.29 -11.54
N ARG A 82 -17.33 -9.09 -11.10
CA ARG A 82 -18.05 -10.03 -11.98
C ARG A 82 -19.00 -9.34 -12.96
N LEU A 83 -19.32 -8.08 -12.71
CA LEU A 83 -20.17 -7.26 -13.59
C LEU A 83 -19.40 -6.76 -14.83
N THR A 84 -18.08 -6.94 -14.87
CA THR A 84 -17.23 -6.48 -15.97
C THR A 84 -17.14 -7.53 -17.09
N ASN A 85 -17.15 -7.08 -18.33
CA ASN A 85 -16.97 -7.94 -19.50
C ASN A 85 -15.51 -8.42 -19.66
N GLN A 86 -15.33 -9.54 -20.35
CA GLN A 86 -14.01 -10.02 -20.78
C GLN A 86 -13.39 -9.00 -21.76
N PRO A 87 -12.08 -8.66 -21.65
CA PRO A 87 -11.03 -9.28 -20.82
C PRO A 87 -10.78 -8.61 -19.45
N PHE A 88 -11.56 -7.61 -19.05
CA PHE A 88 -11.25 -6.78 -17.87
C PHE A 88 -11.59 -7.42 -16.53
N GLN A 89 -12.20 -8.62 -16.53
CA GLN A 89 -12.55 -9.37 -15.32
C GLN A 89 -11.37 -9.64 -14.39
N ALA A 90 -10.14 -9.79 -14.92
CA ALA A 90 -8.93 -9.97 -14.10
C ALA A 90 -8.16 -8.66 -13.90
N ILE A 91 -8.12 -7.81 -14.93
CA ILE A 91 -7.32 -6.57 -14.95
C ILE A 91 -7.88 -5.55 -13.94
N GLN A 92 -9.20 -5.41 -13.89
CA GLN A 92 -9.85 -4.45 -13.01
C GLN A 92 -9.64 -4.76 -11.52
N PRO A 93 -9.86 -5.99 -11.02
CA PRO A 93 -9.53 -6.33 -9.64
C PRO A 93 -8.05 -6.08 -9.32
N ALA A 94 -7.13 -6.52 -10.18
CA ALA A 94 -5.71 -6.33 -9.96
C ALA A 94 -5.33 -4.84 -9.84
N PHE A 95 -5.88 -3.99 -10.71
CA PHE A 95 -5.69 -2.54 -10.65
C PHE A 95 -6.15 -1.96 -9.31
N TRP A 96 -7.37 -2.28 -8.85
CA TRP A 96 -7.91 -1.77 -7.59
C TRP A 96 -7.12 -2.23 -6.37
N LEU A 97 -6.60 -3.47 -6.37
CA LEU A 97 -5.74 -3.96 -5.29
C LEU A 97 -4.43 -3.18 -5.24
N LEU A 98 -3.75 -3.04 -6.38
CA LEU A 98 -2.47 -2.32 -6.47
C LEU A 98 -2.63 -0.84 -6.11
N ALA A 99 -3.67 -0.18 -6.64
CA ALA A 99 -3.98 1.21 -6.31
C ALA A 99 -4.30 1.37 -4.81
N GLY A 100 -5.07 0.44 -4.24
CA GLY A 100 -5.37 0.43 -2.81
C GLY A 100 -4.13 0.28 -1.93
N ILE A 101 -3.20 -0.60 -2.31
CA ILE A 101 -1.92 -0.76 -1.58
C ILE A 101 -1.08 0.53 -1.66
N LEU A 102 -0.96 1.14 -2.85
CA LEU A 102 -0.21 2.39 -3.02
C LEU A 102 -0.84 3.55 -2.22
N LEU A 103 -2.16 3.69 -2.26
CA LEU A 103 -2.89 4.68 -1.48
C LEU A 103 -2.72 4.46 0.03
N LEU A 104 -2.76 3.20 0.48
CA LEU A 104 -2.52 2.88 1.88
C LEU A 104 -1.10 3.27 2.30
N ILE A 105 -0.09 3.03 1.46
CA ILE A 105 1.29 3.48 1.71
C ILE A 105 1.34 5.01 1.83
N ILE A 106 0.69 5.74 0.92
CA ILE A 106 0.64 7.21 0.96
C ILE A 106 -0.03 7.70 2.25
N VAL A 107 -1.21 7.18 2.60
CA VAL A 107 -1.94 7.55 3.82
C VAL A 107 -1.12 7.25 5.06
N VAL A 108 -0.47 6.08 5.13
CA VAL A 108 0.36 5.72 6.28
C VAL A 108 1.59 6.60 6.38
N ALA A 109 2.26 6.90 5.25
CA ALA A 109 3.41 7.80 5.22
C ALA A 109 3.03 9.22 5.64
N ASP A 110 1.88 9.72 5.17
CA ASP A 110 1.36 11.04 5.54
C ASP A 110 1.01 11.11 7.03
N VAL A 111 0.27 10.13 7.57
CA VAL A 111 -0.10 10.09 8.99
C VAL A 111 1.10 9.97 9.92
N LEU A 112 2.14 9.23 9.53
CA LEU A 112 3.31 8.99 10.37
C LEU A 112 4.38 10.07 10.27
N TYR A 113 4.64 10.54 9.05
CA TYR A 113 5.80 11.37 8.73
C TYR A 113 5.41 12.74 8.18
N TYR A 114 4.11 13.02 8.00
CA TYR A 114 3.60 14.24 7.36
C TYR A 114 4.27 14.53 6.02
N LEU A 115 4.65 13.46 5.32
CA LEU A 115 5.38 13.49 4.07
C LEU A 115 4.63 12.63 3.05
N VAL A 116 4.29 13.23 1.91
CA VAL A 116 3.73 12.50 0.78
C VAL A 116 4.89 11.99 -0.09
N PRO A 117 5.09 10.66 -0.20
CA PRO A 117 6.20 10.13 -0.98
C PRO A 117 5.93 10.29 -2.48
N ASP A 118 6.65 11.21 -3.13
CA ASP A 118 6.52 11.51 -4.57
C ASP A 118 6.61 10.26 -5.45
N GLN A 119 7.47 9.30 -5.09
CA GLN A 119 7.64 8.04 -5.83
C GLN A 119 6.34 7.21 -5.84
N ALA A 120 5.61 7.16 -4.73
CA ALA A 120 4.35 6.41 -4.64
C ALA A 120 3.24 7.12 -5.41
N VAL A 121 3.21 8.46 -5.39
CA VAL A 121 2.27 9.27 -6.16
C VAL A 121 2.51 9.08 -7.66
N MET A 122 3.77 9.13 -8.11
CA MET A 122 4.13 8.88 -9.52
C MET A 122 3.83 7.44 -9.95
N ALA A 123 4.04 6.46 -9.08
CA ALA A 123 3.63 5.08 -9.33
C ALA A 123 2.10 4.95 -9.49
N LEU A 124 1.32 5.62 -8.65
CA LEU A 124 -0.14 5.64 -8.76
C LEU A 124 -0.60 6.34 -10.06
N LEU A 125 0.03 7.46 -10.43
CA LEU A 125 -0.24 8.18 -11.66
C LEU A 125 0.01 7.28 -12.89
N SER A 126 1.18 6.66 -12.96
CA SER A 126 1.53 5.77 -14.08
C SER A 126 0.59 4.56 -14.17
N LEU A 127 0.28 3.92 -13.04
CA LEU A 127 -0.67 2.81 -12.97
C LEU A 127 -2.07 3.20 -13.45
N THR A 128 -2.58 4.35 -13.01
CA THR A 128 -3.91 4.87 -13.41
C THR A 128 -3.97 5.24 -14.89
N LEU A 129 -2.91 5.86 -15.43
CA LEU A 129 -2.81 6.19 -16.85
C LEU A 129 -2.79 4.91 -17.71
N MET A 130 -1.97 3.93 -17.36
CA MET A 130 -1.92 2.63 -18.05
C MET A 130 -3.27 1.93 -18.04
N TYR A 131 -3.96 1.93 -16.89
CA TYR A 131 -5.28 1.31 -16.78
C TYR A 131 -6.32 2.00 -17.66
N ARG A 132 -6.36 3.34 -17.69
CA ARG A 132 -7.28 4.09 -18.55
C ARG A 132 -6.98 3.88 -20.04
N LEU A 133 -5.70 3.85 -20.42
CA LEU A 133 -5.31 3.53 -21.79
C LEU A 133 -5.77 2.12 -22.19
N ALA A 134 -5.61 1.13 -21.30
CA ALA A 134 -6.11 -0.22 -21.54
C ALA A 134 -7.64 -0.24 -21.73
N LEU A 135 -8.40 0.51 -20.93
CA LEU A 135 -9.85 0.62 -21.09
C LEU A 135 -10.28 1.26 -22.42
N VAL A 136 -9.56 2.28 -22.89
CA VAL A 136 -9.80 2.91 -24.19
C VAL A 136 -9.49 1.94 -25.33
N MET A 137 -8.36 1.22 -25.25
CA MET A 137 -7.99 0.21 -26.25
C MET A 137 -8.97 -0.96 -26.29
N GLY A 138 -9.53 -1.35 -25.13
CA GLY A 138 -10.55 -2.38 -25.02
C GLY A 138 -11.95 -1.94 -25.41
N GLY A 139 -12.15 -0.67 -25.81
CA GLY A 139 -13.45 -0.13 -26.23
C GLY A 139 -14.45 0.11 -25.09
N GLU A 140 -14.05 -0.09 -23.84
CA GLU A 140 -14.90 0.11 -22.66
C GLU A 140 -15.02 1.59 -22.26
N MET A 141 -13.96 2.38 -22.51
CA MET A 141 -13.91 3.82 -22.20
C MET A 141 -13.85 4.67 -23.48
N ARG A 142 -14.62 5.77 -23.51
CA ARG A 142 -14.57 6.73 -24.62
C ARG A 142 -13.30 7.56 -24.54
N LEU A 143 -12.74 7.88 -25.71
CA LEU A 143 -11.52 8.69 -25.83
C LEU A 143 -11.71 10.11 -25.25
N LEU A 144 -12.94 10.63 -25.29
CA LEU A 144 -13.33 11.91 -24.67
C LEU A 144 -13.16 11.90 -23.14
N ASP A 145 -13.46 10.79 -22.48
CA ASP A 145 -13.34 10.67 -21.03
C ASP A 145 -11.85 10.69 -20.61
N LEU A 146 -10.99 10.03 -21.39
CA LEU A 146 -9.54 10.11 -21.18
C LEU A 146 -9.03 11.55 -21.40
N TYR A 147 -9.47 12.22 -22.46
CA TYR A 147 -9.04 13.59 -22.77
C TYR A 147 -9.46 14.59 -21.67
N SER A 148 -10.70 14.48 -21.17
CA SER A 148 -11.19 15.31 -20.06
C SER A 148 -10.38 15.10 -18.77
N ALA A 149 -9.97 13.86 -18.47
CA ALA A 149 -9.14 13.56 -17.31
C ALA A 149 -7.74 14.17 -17.43
N LEU A 150 -7.13 14.15 -18.63
CA LEU A 150 -5.84 14.78 -18.88
C LEU A 150 -5.91 16.30 -18.75
N ILE A 151 -6.96 16.93 -19.31
CA ILE A 151 -7.17 18.38 -19.15
C ILE A 151 -7.34 18.73 -17.67
N GLY A 152 -8.17 17.99 -16.94
CA GLY A 152 -8.37 18.21 -15.51
C GLY A 152 -7.06 18.10 -14.71
N MET A 153 -6.22 17.11 -15.03
CA MET A 153 -4.90 16.96 -14.42
C MET A 153 -4.00 18.18 -14.71
N VAL A 154 -3.91 18.62 -15.97
CA VAL A 154 -3.08 19.79 -16.34
C VAL A 154 -3.60 21.06 -15.67
N ALA A 155 -4.92 21.27 -15.63
CA ALA A 155 -5.54 22.42 -15.00
C ALA A 155 -5.27 22.47 -13.48
N LEU A 156 -5.28 21.33 -12.80
CA LEU A 156 -4.95 21.23 -11.37
C LEU A 156 -3.47 21.47 -11.06
N VAL A 157 -2.57 21.18 -12.01
CA VAL A 157 -1.12 21.40 -11.83
C VAL A 157 -0.72 22.82 -12.22
N ALA A 158 -1.44 23.44 -13.16
CA ALA A 158 -1.15 24.78 -13.67
C ALA A 158 -1.80 25.92 -12.88
N GLY A 159 -2.76 25.63 -12.00
CA GLY A 159 -3.43 26.59 -11.11
C GLY A 159 -2.92 26.51 -9.69
#